data_AF-A0A0D6T7Q0-F1
#
_entry.id   AF-A0A0D6T7Q0-F1
#
_cell.length_a   1.000
_cell.length_b   1.000
_cell.length_c   1.000
_cell.angle_alpha   90.00
_cell.angle_beta   90.00
_cell.angle_gamma   90.00
#
_symmetry.space_group_name_H-M   'P 1'
#
loop_
_entity.id
_entity.type
_entity.pdbx_description
1 polymer ?
#
loop_
_entity_poly.entity_id
_entity_poly.type
_entity_poly.pdbx_seq_one_letter_code
_entity_poly.pdbx_strand_id
1 'polypeptide(L)' 'MGIARRLIEMTETEAARLGFPQVWLSAAAPMMYEKLGYQPTDHEKHGEPVMVKRLSIPKLQD' A
#
# COMPACT_ATOMS: atom_id res chain seq x y z
N MET A 1 -3.87 -7.79 16.96
CA MET A 1 -3.85 -7.05 15.68
C MET A 1 -4.05 -5.57 15.98
N GLY A 2 -3.22 -4.67 15.45
CA GLY A 2 -3.32 -3.22 15.71
C GLY A 2 -4.20 -2.47 14.71
N ILE A 3 -4.80 -1.36 15.13
CA ILE A 3 -5.73 -0.55 14.31
C ILE A 3 -5.11 -0.05 13.00
N ALA A 4 -3.82 0.30 13.01
CA ALA A 4 -3.11 0.76 11.81
C ALA A 4 -3.12 -0.27 10.68
N ARG A 5 -2.89 -1.56 11.00
CA ARG A 5 -2.92 -2.65 10.00
C ARG A 5 -4.30 -2.77 9.35
N ARG A 6 -5.35 -2.69 10.17
CA ARG A 6 -6.74 -2.81 9.68
C ARG A 6 -7.13 -1.64 8.78
N LEU A 7 -6.70 -0.42 9.12
CA LEU A 7 -6.93 0.74 8.28
C LEU A 7 -6.21 0.60 6.92
N ILE A 8 -4.96 0.14 6.92
CA ILE A 8 -4.21 -0.09 5.68
C ILE A 8 -4.92 -1.13 4.80
N GLU A 9 -5.33 -2.27 5.37
CA GLU A 9 -6.04 -3.32 4.61
C GLU A 9 -7.39 -2.83 4.05
N MET A 10 -8.13 -2.01 4.81
CA MET A 10 -9.37 -1.39 4.32
C MET A 10 -9.11 -0.44 3.16
N THR A 11 -8.09 0.41 3.25
CA THR A 11 -7.71 1.33 2.18
C THR A 11 -7.23 0.59 0.94
N GLU A 12 -6.45 -0.48 1.10
CA GLU A 12 -5.99 -1.35 -0.01
C GLU A 12 -7.18 -2.03 -0.71
N THR A 13 -8.14 -2.53 0.06
CA THR A 13 -9.34 -3.18 -0.48
C THR A 13 -10.18 -2.20 -1.28
N GLU A 14 -10.38 -0.98 -0.75
CA GLU A 14 -11.13 0.06 -1.45
C GLU A 14 -10.41 0.54 -2.71
N ALA A 15 -9.09 0.70 -2.65
CA ALA A 15 -8.29 1.05 -3.82
C ALA A 15 -8.40 -0.03 -4.91
N ALA A 16 -8.35 -1.31 -4.55
CA ALA A 16 -8.54 -2.41 -5.49
C ALA A 16 -9.96 -2.39 -6.11
N ARG A 17 -10.99 -2.13 -5.30
CA ARG A 17 -12.39 -2.01 -5.76
C ARG A 17 -12.57 -0.86 -6.76
N LEU A 18 -11.83 0.23 -6.58
CA LEU A 18 -11.80 1.38 -7.50
C LEU A 18 -10.93 1.14 -8.74
N GLY A 19 -10.30 -0.02 -8.87
CA GLY A 19 -9.48 -0.38 -10.02
C GLY A 19 -8.05 0.17 -9.99
N PHE A 20 -7.57 0.66 -8.84
CA PHE A 20 -6.17 1.05 -8.70
C PHE A 20 -5.29 -0.22 -8.63
N PRO A 21 -4.30 -0.37 -9.53
CA PRO A 21 -3.45 -1.57 -9.56
C PRO A 21 -2.35 -1.56 -8.50
N GLN A 22 -2.12 -0.42 -7.84
CA GLN A 22 -1.04 -0.24 -6.87
C GLN A 22 -1.32 0.95 -5.94
N VAL A 23 -0.76 0.89 -4.74
CA VAL A 23 -0.75 1.98 -3.74
C VAL A 23 0.67 2.46 -3.54
N TRP A 24 0.83 3.78 -3.47
CA TRP A 24 2.10 4.46 -3.20
C TRP A 24 1.98 5.27 -1.92
N LEU A 25 3.02 5.26 -1.09
CA LEU A 25 3.10 6.08 0.12
C LEU A 25 4.55 6.46 0.41
N SER A 26 4.78 7.60 1.09
CA SER A 26 6.04 7.85 1.77
C SER A 26 5.92 7.36 3.22
N ALA A 27 6.99 6.79 3.78
CA ALA A 27 6.94 6.20 5.11
C ALA A 27 8.10 6.64 6.01
N ALA A 28 7.80 7.35 7.10
CA ALA A 28 8.74 7.53 8.22
C ALA A 28 9.16 6.20 8.89
N ALA A 29 8.33 5.14 8.77
CA ALA A 29 8.56 3.82 9.37
C ALA A 29 8.46 2.70 8.31
N PRO A 30 9.39 2.61 7.36
CA PRO A 30 9.30 1.72 6.19
C PRO A 30 9.18 0.23 6.57
N MET A 31 9.89 -0.20 7.61
CA MET A 31 9.86 -1.57 8.15
C MET A 31 8.44 -2.06 8.52
N MET A 32 7.51 -1.16 8.85
CA MET A 32 6.12 -1.53 9.12
C MET A 32 5.39 -1.91 7.82
N TYR A 33 5.61 -1.16 6.76
CA TYR A 33 4.95 -1.35 5.46
C TYR A 33 5.57 -2.51 4.67
N GLU A 34 6.87 -2.75 4.82
CA GLU A 34 7.53 -3.95 4.28
C GLU A 34 6.85 -5.25 4.75
N LYS A 35 6.51 -5.33 6.05
CA LYS A 35 5.76 -6.46 6.64
C LYS A 35 4.34 -6.61 6.06
N LEU A 36 3.83 -5.59 5.39
CA LEU A 36 2.53 -5.59 4.70
C LEU A 36 2.67 -5.80 3.19
N GLY A 37 3.88 -6.05 2.70
CA GLY A 37 4.17 -6.34 1.30
C GLY A 37 4.46 -5.13 0.43
N TYR A 38 4.65 -3.94 1.02
CA TYR A 38 5.19 -2.79 0.29
C TYR A 38 6.67 -3.01 -0.01
N GLN A 39 7.10 -2.57 -1.17
CA GLN A 39 8.49 -2.59 -1.60
C GLN A 39 9.01 -1.15 -1.66
N PRO A 40 10.25 -0.88 -1.21
CA PRO A 40 10.86 0.43 -1.39
C PRO A 40 11.07 0.71 -2.88
N THR A 41 11.15 2.00 -3.20
CA THR A 41 11.48 2.50 -4.55
C THR A 41 12.71 3.39 -4.48
N ASP A 42 13.25 3.79 -5.62
CA ASP A 42 14.39 4.71 -5.69
C ASP A 42 14.01 6.18 -5.43
N HIS A 43 12.75 6.44 -5.05
CA HIS A 43 12.22 7.78 -4.81
C HIS A 43 12.13 8.09 -3.30
N GLU A 44 12.34 9.36 -2.97
CA GLU A 44 12.10 9.91 -1.64
C GLU A 44 11.14 11.10 -1.71
N LYS A 45 10.39 11.31 -0.64
CA LYS A 45 9.50 12.45 -0.48
C LYS A 45 9.62 12.99 0.95
N HIS A 46 9.99 14.27 1.08
CA HIS A 46 10.22 14.93 2.38
C HIS A 46 11.22 14.18 3.29
N GLY A 47 12.22 13.52 2.71
CA GLY A 47 13.22 12.73 3.44
C GLY A 47 12.73 11.34 3.88
N GLU A 48 11.56 10.91 3.41
CA GLU A 48 11.03 9.57 3.65
C GLU A 48 11.11 8.72 2.37
N PRO A 49 11.45 7.42 2.47
CA PRO A 49 11.41 6.50 1.34
C PRO A 49 9.98 6.36 0.83
N VAL A 50 9.82 6.41 -0.49
CA VAL A 50 8.57 6.08 -1.17
C VAL A 50 8.49 4.57 -1.36
N MET A 51 7.36 4.00 -0.98
CA MET A 51 7.08 2.57 -1.03
C MET A 51 5.85 2.30 -1.90
N VAL A 52 5.84 1.15 -2.56
CA VAL A 52 4.77 0.72 -3.47
C VAL A 52 4.31 -0.70 -3.17
N LYS A 53 3.00 -0.95 -3.28
CA LYS A 53 2.42 -2.30 -3.22
C LYS A 53 1.46 -2.49 -4.40
N ARG A 54 1.62 -3.59 -5.13
CA ARG A 54 0.65 -4.02 -6.15
C ARG A 54 -0.58 -4.62 -5.47
N LEU A 55 -1.76 -4.24 -5.95
CA LEU A 55 -3.03 -4.74 -5.45
C LEU A 55 -3.56 -5.86 -6.33
N SER A 56 -4.18 -6.85 -5.70
CA SER A 56 -4.99 -7.85 -6.41
C SER A 56 -6.33 -7.22 -6.75
N ILE A 57 -6.53 -6.84 -8.01
CA ILE A 57 -7.82 -6.34 -8.49
C ILE A 57 -8.75 -7.56 -8.67
N PRO A 58 -9.89 -7.62 -7.97
CA PRO A 58 -10.89 -8.64 -8.23
C PRO A 58 -11.35 -8.51 -9.69
N LYS A 59 -11.27 -9.59 -10.47
CA LYS A 59 -11.90 -9.60 -11.79
C LYS A 59 -13.39 -9.38 -11.57
N LEU A 60 -13.93 -8.26 -12.06
CA LEU A 60 -15.37 -8.08 -12.17
C LEU A 60 -15.87 -9.25 -13.04
N GLN A 61 -16.70 -10.12 -12.46
CA GLN A 61 -17.43 -11.09 -13.24
C GLN A 61 -18.53 -10.32 -13.99
N ASP A 62 -18.52 -10.41 -15.32
CA ASP A 62 -19.53 -9.83 -16.21
C ASP A 62 -20.93 -10.40 -15.93
#